data_AF-H2ATD0-F1
#
_entry.id   AF-H2ATD0-F1
#
_cell.length_a   1.000
_cell.length_b   1.000
_cell.length_c   1.000
_cell.angle_alpha   90.00
_cell.angle_beta   90.00
_cell.angle_gamma   90.00
#
_symmetry.space_group_name_H-M   'P 1'
#
loop_
_entity.id
_entity.type
_entity.pdbx_description
1 polymer ?
#
loop_
_entity_poly.entity_id
_entity_poly.type
_entity_poly.pdbx_seq_one_letter_code
_entity_poly.pdbx_strand_id
1 'polypeptide(L)'
;MSRLVIDISELDVIRGNTAPIRCRVIAQYIDIELINNSDYFAKMIIKNIADFEKDNDVRHAIFMGEDVYSVAFLKDEKLQKGDALDLYIALWNNDITDASFWELLDVHKTTVNEIHALRDFIRTPEGINFLQLSAV
;
A
#
# COMPACT_ATOMS: atom_id res chain seq x y z
N MET A 1 12.76 9.65 -4.19
CA MET A 1 12.95 8.20 -4.39
C MET A 1 11.70 7.49 -3.91
N SER A 2 11.33 6.34 -4.48
CA SER A 2 10.16 5.56 -4.04
C SER A 2 10.64 4.36 -3.22
N ARG A 3 10.04 4.14 -2.04
CA ARG A 3 10.39 3.04 -1.12
C ARG A 3 9.49 1.84 -1.37
N LEU A 4 10.07 0.64 -1.51
CA LEU A 4 9.31 -0.60 -1.49
C LEU A 4 8.94 -0.96 -0.05
N VAL A 5 7.68 -1.26 0.20
CA VAL A 5 7.14 -1.67 1.50
C VAL A 5 6.45 -3.01 1.32
N ILE A 6 7.00 -4.03 1.98
CA ILE A 6 6.48 -5.41 1.94
C ILE A 6 5.80 -5.75 3.27
N ASP A 7 6.29 -5.15 4.35
CA ASP A 7 5.65 -5.11 5.64
C ASP A 7 4.98 -3.76 5.85
N ILE A 8 3.64 -3.75 5.84
CA ILE A 8 2.87 -2.52 5.97
C ILE A 8 3.01 -1.85 7.34
N SER A 9 3.51 -2.55 8.38
CA SER A 9 3.79 -1.93 9.69
C SER A 9 4.82 -0.79 9.58
N GLU A 10 5.69 -0.86 8.57
CA GLU A 10 6.64 0.20 8.24
C GLU A 10 5.95 1.52 7.86
N LEU A 11 4.70 1.49 7.41
CA LEU A 11 3.98 2.70 7.01
C LEU A 11 3.75 3.66 8.19
N ASP A 12 3.58 3.15 9.42
CA ASP A 12 3.47 4.01 10.61
C ASP A 12 4.81 4.66 10.96
N VAL A 13 5.91 3.90 10.82
CA VAL A 13 7.27 4.41 11.03
C VAL A 13 7.60 5.49 10.01
N ILE A 14 7.27 5.25 8.74
CA ILE A 14 7.48 6.22 7.65
C ILE A 14 6.64 7.47 7.89
N ARG A 15 5.37 7.31 8.28
CA ARG A 15 4.48 8.44 8.58
C ARG A 15 5.02 9.38 9.66
N GLY A 16 5.73 8.83 10.65
CA GLY A 16 6.37 9.61 11.70
C GLY A 16 7.48 10.56 11.20
N ASN A 17 8.03 10.32 10.01
CA ASN A 17 8.96 11.21 9.33
C ASN A 17 8.17 12.16 8.41
N THR A 18 8.06 13.44 8.80
CA THR A 18 7.13 14.45 8.25
C THR A 18 7.35 14.89 6.79
N ALA A 19 8.24 14.23 6.04
CA ALA A 19 8.50 14.56 4.64
C ALA A 19 7.55 13.79 3.71
N PRO A 20 6.96 14.43 2.69
CA PRO A 20 6.21 13.73 1.64
C PRO A 20 7.07 12.64 1.00
N ILE A 21 6.52 11.42 0.93
CA ILE A 21 7.22 10.24 0.39
C ILE A 21 6.26 9.41 -0.44
N ARG A 22 6.81 8.78 -1.48
CA ARG A 22 6.09 7.82 -2.31
C ARG A 22 6.55 6.41 -1.97
N CYS A 23 5.59 5.51 -1.77
CA CYS A 23 5.86 4.12 -1.48
C CYS A 23 5.22 3.24 -2.56
N ARG A 24 5.94 2.19 -2.94
CA ARG A 24 5.35 1.03 -3.62
C ARG A 24 5.09 -0.02 -2.55
N VAL A 25 3.84 -0.44 -2.37
CA VAL A 25 3.43 -1.30 -1.26
C VAL A 25 2.87 -2.60 -1.81
N ILE A 26 3.39 -3.73 -1.35
CA ILE A 26 2.86 -5.05 -1.65
C ILE A 26 2.00 -5.50 -0.48
N ALA A 27 0.69 -5.58 -0.68
CA ALA A 27 -0.25 -5.83 0.40
C ALA A 27 -1.42 -6.72 -0.05
N GLN A 28 -2.23 -7.18 0.91
CA GLN A 28 -3.47 -7.89 0.66
C GLN A 28 -4.67 -6.96 0.82
N TYR A 29 -5.58 -6.98 -0.17
CA TYR A 29 -6.85 -6.28 -0.12
C TYR A 29 -7.80 -6.89 0.92
N ILE A 30 -8.43 -6.05 1.73
CA ILE A 30 -9.42 -6.48 2.73
C ILE A 30 -10.81 -5.98 2.43
N ASP A 31 -10.96 -4.67 2.24
CA ASP A 31 -12.26 -4.04 2.04
C ASP A 31 -12.11 -2.64 1.44
N ILE A 32 -13.23 -2.06 1.01
CA ILE A 32 -13.32 -0.67 0.58
C ILE A 32 -14.55 0.00 1.18
N GLU A 33 -14.35 1.21 1.71
CA GLU A 33 -15.40 2.03 2.27
C GLU A 33 -15.52 3.32 1.45
N LEU A 34 -16.72 3.60 0.94
CA LEU A 34 -17.02 4.90 0.33
C LEU A 34 -17.09 5.96 1.44
N ILE A 35 -16.43 7.09 1.21
CA ILE A 35 -16.43 8.23 2.13
C ILE A 35 -17.04 9.43 1.43
N ASN A 36 -17.96 10.09 2.13
CA ASN A 36 -18.65 11.26 1.61
C ASN A 36 -17.94 12.53 2.10
N ASN A 37 -16.67 12.69 1.73
CA ASN A 37 -15.84 13.85 2.04
C ASN A 37 -15.42 14.56 0.74
N SER A 38 -15.16 15.87 0.78
CA SER A 38 -14.83 16.66 -0.41
C SER A 38 -13.51 16.27 -1.06
N ASP A 39 -12.58 15.74 -0.28
CA ASP A 39 -11.18 15.58 -0.73
C ASP A 39 -10.87 14.14 -1.16
N TYR A 40 -11.65 13.16 -0.71
CA TYR A 40 -11.47 11.74 -1.01
C TYR A 40 -12.81 11.04 -1.17
N PHE A 41 -12.89 10.12 -2.14
CA PHE A 41 -14.12 9.42 -2.50
C PHE A 41 -14.25 8.07 -1.78
N ALA A 42 -13.13 7.37 -1.59
CA ALA A 42 -13.10 6.08 -0.93
C ALA A 42 -11.84 5.91 -0.08
N LYS A 43 -11.88 4.97 0.86
CA LYS A 43 -10.68 4.43 1.51
C LYS A 43 -10.66 2.91 1.36
N MET A 44 -9.51 2.38 0.97
CA MET A 44 -9.25 0.96 0.88
C MET A 44 -8.54 0.49 2.14
N ILE A 45 -8.97 -0.64 2.68
CA ILE A 45 -8.34 -1.31 3.82
C ILE A 45 -7.42 -2.40 3.29
N ILE A 46 -6.16 -2.33 3.69
CA ILE A 46 -5.12 -3.31 3.33
C ILE A 46 -4.54 -3.96 4.59
N LYS A 47 -4.00 -5.16 4.42
CA LYS A 47 -3.19 -5.83 5.44
C LYS A 47 -1.95 -6.49 4.82
N ASN A 48 -1.04 -7.00 5.64
CA ASN A 48 0.11 -7.76 5.15
C ASN A 48 -0.32 -9.01 4.37
N ILE A 49 0.43 -9.35 3.32
CA ILE A 49 0.30 -10.66 2.67
C ILE A 49 0.76 -11.72 3.67
N ALA A 50 0.04 -12.83 3.74
CA ALA A 50 0.41 -13.95 4.59
C ALA A 50 1.87 -14.37 4.34
N ASP A 51 2.59 -14.61 5.43
CA ASP A 51 4.00 -15.01 5.48
C ASP A 51 5.03 -13.89 5.24
N PHE A 52 4.61 -12.63 5.04
CA PHE A 52 5.52 -11.47 5.01
C PHE A 52 5.79 -10.87 6.39
N GLU A 53 4.92 -11.13 7.37
CA GLU A 53 5.13 -10.73 8.76
C GLU A 53 4.68 -11.81 9.75
N LYS A 54 5.10 -11.66 11.02
CA LYS A 54 4.64 -12.51 12.12
C LYS A 54 3.28 -12.08 12.68
N ASP A 55 2.93 -10.79 12.57
CA ASP A 55 1.68 -10.23 13.10
C ASP A 55 0.74 -9.82 11.95
N ASN A 56 -0.25 -10.66 11.66
CA ASN A 56 -1.15 -10.48 10.52
C ASN A 56 -2.33 -9.54 10.81
N ASP A 57 -2.39 -8.92 11.99
CA ASP A 57 -3.54 -8.11 12.41
C ASP A 57 -3.39 -6.61 12.09
N VAL A 58 -2.21 -6.15 11.67
CA VAL A 58 -1.99 -4.76 11.23
C VAL A 58 -2.83 -4.46 9.99
N ARG A 59 -3.53 -3.31 10.00
CA ARG A 59 -4.35 -2.82 8.88
C ARG A 59 -4.11 -1.34 8.66
N HIS A 60 -4.01 -0.96 7.39
CA HIS A 60 -3.94 0.45 6.99
C HIS A 60 -5.11 0.84 6.11
N ALA A 61 -5.60 2.06 6.34
CA ALA A 61 -6.52 2.74 5.44
C ALA A 61 -5.72 3.61 4.47
N ILE A 62 -5.95 3.41 3.18
CA ILE A 62 -5.37 4.18 2.07
C ILE A 62 -6.52 4.90 1.37
N PHE A 63 -6.47 6.22 1.34
CA PHE A 63 -7.49 7.08 0.75
C PHE A 63 -7.32 7.18 -0.77
N MET A 64 -8.39 7.41 -1.52
CA MET A 64 -8.30 7.57 -2.97
C MET A 64 -9.35 8.54 -3.52
N GLY A 65 -8.99 9.21 -4.61
CA GLY A 65 -9.90 10.01 -5.43
C GLY A 65 -10.92 9.17 -6.21
N GLU A 66 -11.94 9.83 -6.74
CA GLU A 66 -12.98 9.20 -7.56
C GLU A 66 -12.44 8.62 -8.88
N ASP A 67 -11.42 9.27 -9.44
CA ASP A 67 -10.75 8.85 -10.68
C ASP A 67 -10.00 7.51 -10.49
N VAL A 68 -9.19 7.41 -9.44
CA VAL A 68 -8.47 6.17 -9.07
C VAL A 68 -9.47 5.07 -8.73
N TYR A 69 -10.51 5.39 -7.95
CA TYR A 69 -11.58 4.45 -7.64
C TYR A 69 -12.24 3.90 -8.91
N SER A 70 -12.60 4.78 -9.84
CA SER A 70 -13.30 4.42 -11.07
C SER A 70 -12.47 3.50 -11.96
N VAL A 71 -11.16 3.72 -12.04
CA VAL A 71 -10.27 2.84 -12.80
C VAL A 71 -10.15 1.48 -12.10
N ALA A 72 -9.74 1.49 -10.83
CA ALA A 72 -9.38 0.28 -10.10
C ALA A 72 -10.57 -0.64 -9.75
N PHE A 73 -11.77 -0.09 -9.52
CA PHE A 73 -12.91 -0.84 -9.00
C PHE A 73 -14.10 -0.94 -9.96
N LEU A 74 -14.20 -0.06 -10.97
CA LEU A 74 -15.31 -0.07 -11.92
C LEU A 74 -14.93 -0.53 -13.33
N LYS A 75 -13.70 -0.24 -13.79
CA LYS A 75 -13.26 -0.58 -15.16
C LYS A 75 -12.50 -1.90 -15.22
N ASP A 76 -11.62 -2.15 -14.27
CA ASP A 76 -10.81 -3.36 -14.21
C ASP A 76 -11.56 -4.53 -13.53
N GLU A 77 -10.93 -5.71 -13.52
CA GLU A 77 -11.46 -6.87 -12.82
C GLU A 77 -11.68 -6.52 -11.34
N LYS A 78 -12.92 -6.70 -10.87
CA LYS A 78 -13.32 -6.31 -9.52
C LYS A 78 -12.47 -7.03 -8.46
N LEU A 79 -11.68 -6.25 -7.72
CA LEU A 79 -10.87 -6.73 -6.60
C LEU A 79 -11.73 -7.50 -5.59
N GLN A 80 -11.22 -8.64 -5.15
CA GLN A 80 -11.85 -9.52 -4.16
C GLN A 80 -11.01 -9.56 -2.89
N LYS A 81 -11.68 -9.60 -1.73
CA LYS A 81 -11.01 -9.75 -0.43
C LYS A 81 -10.02 -10.92 -0.48
N GLY A 82 -8.77 -10.66 -0.13
CA GLY A 82 -7.68 -11.63 -0.18
C GLY A 82 -6.76 -11.48 -1.40
N ASP A 83 -7.16 -10.71 -2.42
CA ASP A 83 -6.31 -10.41 -3.57
C ASP A 83 -5.01 -9.73 -3.10
N ALA A 84 -3.89 -10.14 -3.69
CA ALA A 84 -2.61 -9.48 -3.52
C ALA A 84 -2.53 -8.28 -4.46
N LEU A 85 -2.08 -7.15 -3.95
CA LEU A 85 -2.01 -5.87 -4.65
C LEU A 85 -0.59 -5.33 -4.63
N ASP A 86 -0.23 -4.68 -5.74
CA ASP A 86 0.91 -3.79 -5.87
C ASP A 86 0.38 -2.35 -5.95
N LEU A 87 0.66 -1.58 -4.92
CA LEU A 87 0.06 -0.26 -4.67
C LEU A 87 1.13 0.82 -4.82
N TYR A 88 0.80 1.89 -5.54
CA TYR A 88 1.59 3.10 -5.53
C TYR A 88 0.87 4.14 -4.68
N ILE A 89 1.48 4.50 -3.55
CA ILE A 89 0.89 5.43 -2.59
C ILE A 89 1.80 6.62 -2.32
N ALA A 90 1.22 7.72 -1.86
CA ALA A 90 1.95 8.90 -1.38
C ALA A 90 1.48 9.29 0.02
N LEU A 91 2.43 9.73 0.85
CA LEU A 91 2.13 10.39 2.11
C LEU A 91 1.92 11.88 1.85
N TRP A 92 0.76 12.37 2.26
CA TRP A 92 0.47 13.79 2.27
C TRP A 92 0.28 14.28 3.68
N ASN A 93 0.67 15.53 3.91
CA ASN A 93 0.39 16.24 5.14
C ASN A 93 -0.81 17.15 4.88
N ASN A 94 -1.80 17.12 5.77
CA ASN A 94 -2.88 18.08 5.78
C ASN A 94 -2.43 19.29 6.62
N ASP A 95 -2.12 20.39 5.95
CA ASP A 95 -1.66 21.64 6.58
C ASP A 95 -2.69 22.27 7.53
N ILE A 96 -3.96 21.84 7.49
CA ILE A 96 -5.04 22.36 8.34
C ILE A 96 -5.17 21.55 9.64
N THR A 97 -5.00 20.23 9.56
CA THR A 97 -5.24 19.33 10.70
C THR A 97 -3.97 18.75 11.30
N ASP A 98 -2.78 19.10 10.79
CA ASP A 98 -1.48 18.47 11.09
C ASP A 98 -1.53 16.93 10.99
N ALA A 99 -2.48 16.40 10.22
CA ALA A 99 -2.68 14.96 10.07
C ALA A 99 -2.07 14.54 8.74
N SER A 100 -1.25 13.49 8.77
CA SER A 100 -0.73 12.88 7.56
C SER A 100 -1.55 11.64 7.18
N PHE A 101 -1.74 11.44 5.90
CA PHE A 101 -2.55 10.33 5.38
C PHE A 101 -1.94 9.75 4.10
N TRP A 102 -2.24 8.48 3.84
CA TRP A 102 -1.80 7.78 2.64
C TRP A 102 -2.85 7.92 1.55
N GLU A 103 -2.46 8.46 0.40
CA GLU A 103 -3.27 8.47 -0.81
C GLU A 103 -2.80 7.39 -1.78
N LEU A 104 -3.75 6.68 -2.37
CA LEU A 104 -3.56 5.75 -3.48
C LEU A 104 -3.47 6.53 -4.77
N LEU A 105 -2.36 6.34 -5.49
CA LEU A 105 -2.14 6.91 -6.81
C LEU A 105 -2.41 5.88 -7.92
N ASP A 106 -2.07 4.62 -7.67
CA ASP A 106 -2.29 3.52 -8.61
C ASP A 106 -2.34 2.17 -7.88
N VAL A 107 -3.02 1.19 -8.48
CA VAL A 107 -3.15 -0.17 -7.94
C VAL A 107 -3.18 -1.19 -9.05
N HIS A 108 -2.42 -2.26 -8.87
CA HIS A 108 -2.44 -3.42 -9.74
C HIS A 108 -2.68 -4.69 -8.93
N LYS A 109 -3.49 -5.59 -9.49
CA LYS A 109 -3.65 -6.93 -8.94
C LYS A 109 -2.41 -7.75 -9.26
N THR A 110 -1.76 -8.27 -8.24
CA THR A 110 -0.55 -9.08 -8.37
C THR A 110 -0.92 -10.53 -8.60
N THR A 111 -0.22 -11.18 -9.52
CA THR A 111 -0.38 -12.60 -9.78
C THR A 111 0.30 -13.44 -8.70
N VAL A 112 -0.17 -14.68 -8.54
CA VAL A 112 0.44 -15.65 -7.62
C VAL A 112 1.91 -15.90 -7.94
N ASN A 113 2.26 -15.93 -9.24
CA ASN A 113 3.64 -16.12 -9.69
C ASN A 113 4.54 -14.95 -9.29
N GLU A 114 4.07 -13.70 -9.39
CA GLU A 114 4.83 -12.53 -8.95
C GLU A 114 5.03 -12.52 -7.43
N ILE A 115 4.03 -12.93 -6.64
CA ILE A 115 4.17 -13.08 -5.19
C ILE A 115 5.20 -14.17 -4.84
N HIS A 116 5.21 -15.30 -5.57
CA HIS A 116 6.24 -16.32 -5.38
C HIS A 116 7.64 -15.83 -5.78
N ALA A 117 7.77 -15.13 -6.91
CA ALA A 117 9.04 -14.55 -7.32
C ALA A 117 9.56 -13.53 -6.29
N LEU A 118 8.68 -12.69 -5.74
CA LEU A 118 9.04 -11.75 -4.68
C LEU A 118 9.48 -12.49 -3.41
N ARG A 119 8.76 -13.54 -3.00
CA ARG A 119 9.11 -14.40 -1.85
C ARG A 119 10.51 -14.99 -1.97
N ASP A 120 10.85 -15.47 -3.15
CA ASP A 120 12.15 -16.06 -3.40
C ASP A 120 13.23 -14.97 -3.42
N PHE A 121 12.95 -13.84 -4.08
CA PHE A 121 13.86 -12.71 -4.17
C PHE A 121 14.24 -12.13 -2.81
N ILE A 122 13.29 -11.85 -1.91
CA ILE A 122 13.57 -11.22 -0.61
C ILE A 122 14.42 -12.09 0.33
N ARG A 123 14.57 -13.38 0.03
CA ARG A 123 15.44 -14.32 0.76
C ARG A 123 16.86 -14.40 0.20
N THR A 124 17.10 -13.84 -0.98
CA THR A 124 18.43 -13.78 -1.59
C THR A 124 19.28 -12.69 -0.94
N PRO A 125 20.62 -12.79 -0.93
CA PRO A 125 21.50 -11.71 -0.49
C PRO A 125 21.22 -10.38 -1.20
N GLU A 126 20.92 -10.43 -2.50
CA GLU A 126 20.56 -9.27 -3.32
C GLU A 126 19.25 -8.64 -2.85
N GLY A 127 18.23 -9.44 -2.57
CA GLY A 127 16.95 -8.96 -2.06
C GLY A 127 17.05 -8.37 -0.66
N ILE A 128 17.84 -8.98 0.23
CA ILE A 128 18.10 -8.43 1.57
C ILE A 128 18.79 -7.07 1.46
N ASN A 129 19.82 -6.96 0.61
CA ASN A 129 20.51 -5.68 0.39
C ASN A 129 19.58 -4.63 -0.24
N PHE A 130 18.75 -5.04 -1.21
CA PHE A 130 17.77 -4.17 -1.84
C PHE A 130 16.77 -3.59 -0.83
N LEU A 131 16.24 -4.41 0.09
CA LEU A 131 15.32 -3.96 1.13
C LEU A 131 16.00 -3.02 2.12
N GLN A 132 17.24 -3.30 2.51
CA GLN A 132 18.03 -2.41 3.37
C GLN A 132 18.25 -1.04 2.72
N LEU A 133 18.59 -1.00 1.44
CA LEU A 133 18.75 0.25 0.68
C LEU A 133 17.41 1.00 0.50
N SER A 134 16.29 0.28 0.45
CA SER A 134 14.95 0.88 0.34
C SER A 134 14.47 1.47 1.67
N ALA A 135 15.05 1.07 2.80
CA ALA A 135 14.67 1.54 4.13
C ALA A 135 15.30 2.89 4.53
N VAL A 136 16.32 3.34 3.78
CA VAL A 136 17.07 4.60 3.97
C VAL A 136 16.42 5.74 3.19
#